data_AF-A0A2U9BYU1-F1
#
_entry.id   AF-A0A2U9BYU1-F1
#
_cell.length_a   1.000
_cell.length_b   1.000
_cell.length_c   1.000
_cell.angle_alpha   90.00
_cell.angle_beta   90.00
_cell.angle_gamma   90.00
#
_symmetry.space_group_name_H-M   'P 1'
#
loop_
_entity.id
_entity.type
_entity.pdbx_description
1 polymer ?
#
loop_
_entity_poly.entity_id
_entity_poly.type
_entity_poly.pdbx_seq_one_letter_code
_entity_poly.pdbx_strand_id
1 'polypeptide(L)' 'MDSNSGGSVQYDRWNEDNINMNVEASQSTTRRIHDRVCIGSTGIAVKTAGALAALVSIYIIGYVTGYYIHKC' A
#
# COMPACT_ATOMS: atom_id res chain seq x y z
N MET A 1 -24.60 0.61 -62.65
CA MET A 1 -23.81 1.08 -61.51
C MET A 1 -23.51 -0.15 -60.67
N ASP A 2 -22.28 -0.60 -60.78
CA ASP A 2 -21.79 -1.95 -60.51
C ASP A 2 -21.81 -2.36 -59.03
N SER A 3 -22.01 -3.65 -58.80
CA SER A 3 -21.96 -4.32 -57.51
C SER A 3 -20.51 -4.39 -57.01
N ASN A 4 -20.03 -3.33 -56.35
CA ASN A 4 -18.71 -3.33 -55.72
C ASN A 4 -18.78 -3.97 -54.32
N SER A 5 -18.66 -5.30 -54.28
CA SER A 5 -18.35 -6.09 -53.08
C SER A 5 -16.89 -5.85 -52.66
N GLY A 6 -16.56 -4.62 -52.28
CA GLY A 6 -15.25 -4.25 -51.72
C GLY A 6 -15.29 -4.35 -50.21
N GLY A 7 -14.51 -5.26 -49.64
CA GLY A 7 -14.46 -5.57 -48.21
C GLY A 7 -14.43 -4.33 -47.32
N SER A 8 -15.48 -4.16 -46.53
CA SER A 8 -15.52 -3.14 -45.49
C SER A 8 -14.59 -3.59 -44.36
N VAL A 9 -13.37 -3.07 -44.34
CA VAL A 9 -12.56 -3.09 -43.13
C VAL A 9 -13.30 -2.25 -42.10
N GLN A 10 -14.00 -2.91 -41.17
CA GLN A 10 -14.59 -2.25 -40.03
C GLN A 10 -13.46 -1.83 -39.11
N TYR A 11 -13.16 -0.53 -39.09
CA TYR A 11 -12.34 0.04 -38.04
C TYR A 11 -13.25 0.23 -36.84
N ASP A 12 -12.86 -0.36 -35.71
CA ASP A 12 -13.46 -0.02 -34.43
C ASP A 12 -13.30 1.49 -34.23
N ARG A 13 -14.40 2.21 -34.36
CA ARG A 13 -14.43 3.65 -34.14
C ARG A 13 -14.17 3.88 -32.66
N TRP A 14 -13.14 4.68 -32.38
CA TRP A 14 -12.84 5.13 -31.03
C TRP A 14 -14.11 5.67 -30.36
N ASN A 15 -14.48 5.07 -29.23
CA ASN A 15 -15.70 5.38 -28.50
C ASN A 15 -15.32 5.68 -27.05
N GLU A 16 -15.50 6.93 -26.60
CA GLU A 16 -15.17 7.31 -25.22
C GLU A 16 -15.89 6.44 -24.16
N ASP A 17 -17.08 5.90 -24.44
CA ASP A 17 -17.79 5.02 -23.49
C ASP A 17 -17.17 3.61 -23.35
N ASN A 18 -16.27 3.23 -24.25
CA ASN A 18 -15.48 1.99 -24.14
C ASN A 18 -14.26 2.17 -23.21
N ILE A 19 -13.89 3.41 -22.90
CA ILE A 19 -12.75 3.74 -22.05
C ILE A 19 -13.19 3.70 -20.59
N ASN A 20 -13.64 2.53 -20.15
CA ASN A 20 -13.67 2.21 -18.74
C ASN A 20 -12.22 1.97 -18.27
N MET A 21 -11.46 3.05 -18.10
CA MET A 21 -10.20 2.98 -17.38
C MET A 21 -10.56 2.81 -15.90
N ASN A 22 -10.82 1.56 -15.49
CA ASN A 22 -11.07 1.23 -14.09
C ASN A 22 -9.79 1.47 -13.28
N VAL A 23 -9.58 2.71 -12.85
CA VAL A 23 -8.44 3.14 -12.02
C VAL A 23 -8.43 2.34 -10.71
N GLU A 24 -9.59 1.88 -10.24
CA GLU A 24 -9.72 1.06 -9.03
C GLU A 24 -9.18 -0.36 -9.22
N ALA A 25 -9.22 -0.91 -10.45
CA ALA A 25 -8.54 -2.16 -10.79
C ALA A 25 -7.03 -1.97 -11.05
N SER A 26 -6.61 -0.75 -11.38
CA SER A 26 -5.19 -0.40 -11.60
C SER A 26 -4.46 -0.04 -10.31
N GLN A 27 -5.18 0.11 -9.19
CA GLN A 27 -4.54 0.21 -7.89
C GLN A 27 -3.98 -1.18 -7.52
N SER A 28 -2.66 -1.31 -7.54
CA SER A 28 -2.02 -2.58 -7.18
C SER A 28 -2.53 -3.06 -5.83
N THR A 29 -2.84 -4.35 -5.73
CA THR A 29 -3.25 -5.02 -4.48
C THR A 29 -2.28 -4.67 -3.34
N THR A 30 -1.01 -4.51 -3.66
CA THR A 30 0.05 -4.02 -2.77
C THR A 30 -0.24 -2.64 -2.17
N ARG A 31 -0.72 -1.68 -2.98
CA ARG A 31 -1.04 -0.32 -2.51
C ARG A 31 -2.25 -0.32 -1.60
N ARG A 32 -3.26 -1.14 -1.89
CA ARG A 32 -4.46 -1.31 -1.05
C ARG A 32 -4.14 -1.96 0.30
N ILE A 33 -3.23 -2.94 0.31
CA ILE A 33 -2.73 -3.57 1.54
C ILE A 33 -1.89 -2.57 2.34
N HIS A 34 -1.01 -1.83 1.67
CA HIS A 34 -0.18 -0.80 2.30
C HIS A 34 -1.03 0.29 2.97
N ASP A 35 -2.05 0.83 2.29
CA ASP A 35 -2.97 1.80 2.90
C ASP A 35 -3.65 1.24 4.15
N ARG A 36 -4.10 -0.01 4.09
CA ARG A 36 -4.82 -0.64 5.23
C ARG A 36 -3.93 -0.91 6.43
N VAL A 37 -2.67 -1.31 6.18
CA VAL A 37 -1.73 -1.71 7.24
C VAL A 37 -0.94 -0.53 7.77
N CYS A 38 -0.54 0.43 6.92
CA CYS A 38 0.34 1.54 7.29
C CYS A 38 -0.40 2.86 7.57
N ILE A 39 -1.52 3.11 6.89
CA ILE A 39 -2.26 4.39 6.98
C ILE A 39 -3.55 4.24 7.80
N GLY A 40 -4.09 3.01 7.89
CA GLY A 40 -5.21 2.69 8.77
C GLY A 40 -4.87 2.71 10.27
N SER A 41 -5.91 2.55 11.11
CA SER A 41 -5.80 2.46 12.58
C SER A 41 -4.76 1.41 13.04
N THR A 42 -4.59 0.33 12.26
CA THR A 42 -3.60 -0.72 12.51
C THR A 42 -2.16 -0.19 12.46
N GLY A 43 -1.84 0.70 11.53
CA GLY A 43 -0.50 1.27 11.40
C GLY A 43 -0.13 2.17 12.58
N ILE A 44 -1.11 2.94 13.06
CA ILE A 44 -0.98 3.74 14.27
C ILE A 44 -0.74 2.84 15.48
N ALA A 45 -1.54 1.77 15.64
CA ALA A 45 -1.40 0.82 16.74
C ALA A 45 -0.04 0.10 16.74
N VAL A 46 0.46 -0.31 15.57
CA VAL A 46 1.79 -0.95 15.45
C VAL A 46 2.90 0.04 15.80
N LYS A 47 2.80 1.30 15.34
CA LYS A 47 3.78 2.33 15.64
C LYS A 47 3.83 2.67 17.13
N THR A 48 2.67 2.79 17.79
CA THR A 48 2.62 3.06 19.23
C THR A 48 3.13 1.87 20.04
N ALA A 49 2.73 0.64 19.69
CA ALA A 49 3.25 -0.57 20.34
C ALA A 49 4.77 -0.68 20.20
N GLY A 50 5.31 -0.44 19.00
CA GLY A 50 6.76 -0.44 18.76
C GLY A 50 7.50 0.62 19.56
N ALA A 51 6.97 1.84 19.63
CA ALA A 51 7.55 2.92 20.43
C ALA A 51 7.59 2.59 21.92
N LEU A 52 6.49 2.03 22.46
CA LEU A 52 6.42 1.58 23.85
C LEU A 52 7.43 0.46 24.13
N ALA A 53 7.52 -0.53 23.24
CA ALA A 53 8.46 -1.63 23.39
C ALA A 53 9.93 -1.15 23.40
N ALA A 54 10.28 -0.19 22.52
CA ALA A 54 11.62 0.40 22.49
C ALA A 54 11.94 1.15 23.79
N LEU A 55 10.99 1.94 24.30
CA LEU A 55 11.15 2.71 25.53
C LEU A 55 11.38 1.78 26.74
N VAL A 56 10.56 0.73 26.86
CA VAL A 56 10.72 -0.30 27.89
C VAL A 56 12.08 -0.98 27.77
N SER A 57 12.51 -1.32 26.56
CA SER A 57 13.81 -1.98 26.34
C SER A 57 14.97 -1.10 26.80
N ILE A 58 14.97 0.18 26.44
CA ILE A 58 16.00 1.14 26.85
C ILE A 58 16.00 1.31 28.38
N TYR A 59 14.81 1.38 29.00
CA TYR A 59 14.68 1.46 30.45
C TYR A 59 15.31 0.25 31.16
N ILE A 60 15.02 -0.97 30.70
CA ILE A 60 15.59 -2.19 31.26
C ILE A 60 17.11 -2.20 31.09
N ILE A 61 17.62 -1.88 29.90
CA ILE A 61 19.07 -1.82 29.64
C ILE A 61 19.74 -0.81 30.57
N GLY A 62 19.16 0.38 30.72
CA GLY A 62 19.68 1.42 31.63
C GLY A 62 19.66 0.98 33.09
N TYR A 63 18.57 0.36 33.54
CA TYR A 63 18.43 -0.16 34.90
C TYR A 63 19.48 -1.21 35.21
N VAL A 64 19.64 -2.19 34.31
CA VAL A 64 20.62 -3.26 34.45
C VAL A 64 22.04 -2.70 34.45
N THR A 65 22.36 -1.81 33.51
CA THR A 65 23.68 -1.17 33.40
C THR A 65 24.00 -0.37 34.66
N GLY A 66 23.05 0.45 35.14
CA GLY A 66 23.20 1.20 36.39
C GLY A 66 23.39 0.30 37.60
N TYR A 67 22.61 -0.79 37.69
CA TYR A 67 22.76 -1.77 38.75
C TYR A 67 24.16 -2.40 38.77
N TYR A 68 24.69 -2.80 37.61
CA TYR A 68 26.02 -3.39 37.54
C TYR A 68 27.15 -2.40 37.82
N ILE A 69 27.01 -1.13 37.40
CA ILE A 69 28.00 -0.08 37.67
C ILE A 69 28.01 0.30 39.15
N HIS A 70 26.85 0.44 39.78
CA HIS A 70 26.73 0.87 41.19
C HIS A 70 27.04 -0.23 42.20
N LYS A 71 27.04 -1.49 41.75
CA LYS A 71 27.36 -2.66 42.57
C LYS A 71 28.85 -3.06 42.50
N CYS A 72 29.64 -2.40 41.65
CA CYS A 72 31.11 -2.37 41.71
C CYS A 72 31.57 -1.25 42.65
#